data_AF-A0A6A3AJ18-F1
#
_entry.id   AF-A0A6A3AJ18-F1
#
_cell.length_a   1.000
_cell.length_b   1.000
_cell.length_c   1.000
_cell.angle_alpha   90.00
_cell.angle_beta   90.00
_cell.angle_gamma   90.00
#
_symmetry.space_group_name_H-M   'P 1'
#
loop_
_entity.id
_entity.type
_entity.pdbx_description
1 polymer ?
#
loop_
_entity_poly.entity_id
_entity_poly.type
_entity_poly.pdbx_seq_one_letter_code
_entity_poly.pdbx_strand_id
1 'polypeptide(L)'
;MNQFPNLIQFFLLVLPQVDDLPPGAETTSVVPLNHKKYLAFAVDQTRDQVESIFKVLKPDIVFYDFWFWIPDLARQIGIHPIFYVVVSSMSMALNTKKLTKEMTGEKVMELPPGYPSSTVKLKAEEAAAMLFEAEDFGSQLSFRDRIRKRPCLPETRTQQLDDKWVNWLSQFEPGSVVFCSFGSQCVLQKDEFQELVLGFELSGLPFLVALKPPQGCSTVEEALPAGFQERVKGRGLVSGGWVPQEQLLHHPNIGCFVNHCGYGTMWEFLLSDCQIVLIPEIPDQILNTRHKVAGFS
;
A
#
# COMPACT_ATOMS: atom_id res chain seq x y z
N MET A 1 -8.04 16.41 -6.86
CA MET A 1 -8.07 17.53 -7.83
C MET A 1 -6.76 18.30 -7.69
N ASN A 2 -6.14 18.75 -8.79
CA ASN A 2 -4.85 19.46 -8.73
C ASN A 2 -5.01 20.82 -8.04
N GLN A 3 -4.44 20.96 -6.84
CA GLN A 3 -4.50 22.21 -6.09
C GLN A 3 -3.50 23.27 -6.59
N PHE A 4 -2.59 22.90 -7.48
CA PHE A 4 -1.54 23.77 -8.00
C PHE A 4 -1.45 23.71 -9.54
N PRO A 5 -2.51 24.12 -10.26
CA PRO A 5 -2.57 24.01 -11.73
C PRO A 5 -1.46 24.77 -12.47
N ASN A 6 -0.89 25.80 -11.84
CA ASN A 6 0.21 26.59 -12.41
C ASN A 6 1.60 25.98 -12.15
N LEU A 7 1.70 25.03 -11.20
CA LEU A 7 2.97 24.38 -10.82
C LEU A 7 3.03 22.91 -11.25
N ILE A 8 1.87 22.28 -11.43
CA ILE A 8 1.73 20.86 -11.77
C ILE A 8 0.97 20.75 -13.08
N GLN A 9 1.67 20.26 -14.11
CA GLN A 9 1.11 19.95 -15.42
C GLN A 9 1.00 18.43 -15.59
N PHE A 10 -0.14 17.97 -16.12
CA PHE A 10 -0.35 16.54 -16.40
C PHE A 10 -0.20 16.27 -17.88
N PHE A 11 0.59 15.25 -18.21
CA PHE A 11 0.71 14.69 -19.55
C PHE A 11 0.07 13.31 -19.53
N LEU A 12 -0.99 13.14 -20.30
CA LEU A 12 -1.67 11.85 -20.41
C LEU A 12 -0.87 10.93 -21.31
N LEU A 13 -0.56 9.74 -20.82
CA LEU A 13 -0.03 8.65 -21.63
C LEU A 13 -1.19 7.75 -22.04
N VAL A 14 -1.21 7.35 -23.29
CA VAL A 14 -2.19 6.38 -23.79
C VAL A 14 -1.59 4.99 -23.60
N LEU A 15 -2.16 4.22 -22.68
CA LEU A 15 -1.78 2.82 -22.50
C LEU A 15 -2.36 2.01 -23.67
N PRO A 16 -1.53 1.27 -24.43
CA PRO A 16 -2.05 0.40 -25.47
C PRO A 16 -2.79 -0.78 -24.83
N GLN A 17 -3.83 -1.24 -25.53
CA GLN A 17 -4.47 -2.51 -25.19
C GLN A 17 -3.50 -3.65 -25.45
N VAL A 18 -3.36 -4.55 -24.48
CA VAL A 18 -2.53 -5.76 -24.55
C VAL A 18 -3.43 -6.98 -24.35
N ASP A 19 -3.07 -8.10 -24.97
CA ASP A 19 -3.74 -9.38 -24.74
C ASP A 19 -3.72 -9.73 -23.24
N ASP A 20 -4.81 -10.35 -22.76
CA ASP A 20 -5.05 -10.71 -21.36
C ASP A 20 -5.15 -9.53 -20.35
N LEU A 21 -4.99 -8.27 -20.77
CA LEU A 21 -5.29 -7.12 -19.92
C LEU A 21 -6.79 -6.76 -20.02
N PRO A 22 -7.55 -6.66 -18.91
CA PRO A 22 -8.96 -6.26 -18.99
C PRO A 22 -9.13 -4.90 -19.70
N PRO A 23 -10.15 -4.72 -20.57
CA PRO A 23 -10.36 -3.46 -21.27
C PRO A 23 -10.49 -2.27 -20.32
N GLY A 24 -9.73 -1.20 -20.57
CA GLY A 24 -9.74 0.00 -19.73
C GLY A 24 -9.02 -0.14 -18.39
N ALA A 25 -8.29 -1.25 -18.17
CA ALA A 25 -7.48 -1.40 -16.97
C ALA A 25 -6.21 -0.54 -17.04
N GLU A 26 -6.24 0.59 -16.32
CA GLU A 26 -5.12 1.55 -16.25
C GLU A 26 -4.46 1.60 -14.87
N THR A 27 -4.92 0.79 -13.90
CA THR A 27 -4.43 0.79 -12.52
C THR A 27 -4.26 -0.62 -11.97
N THR A 28 -3.24 -0.82 -11.14
CA THR A 28 -2.99 -2.08 -10.43
C THR A 28 -4.11 -2.47 -9.47
N SER A 29 -4.97 -1.53 -9.07
CA SER A 29 -6.07 -1.78 -8.13
C SER A 29 -7.25 -2.52 -8.75
N VAL A 30 -7.39 -2.48 -10.09
CA VAL A 30 -8.48 -3.18 -10.81
C VAL A 30 -7.99 -4.43 -11.55
N VAL A 31 -6.70 -4.76 -11.42
CA VAL A 31 -6.07 -5.89 -12.11
C VAL A 31 -5.66 -6.96 -11.08
N PRO A 32 -6.12 -8.22 -11.24
CA PRO A 32 -5.68 -9.34 -10.40
C PRO A 32 -4.16 -9.50 -10.41
N LEU A 33 -3.57 -9.97 -9.31
CA LEU A 33 -2.11 -10.04 -9.11
C LEU A 33 -1.37 -10.73 -10.29
N ASN A 34 -1.88 -11.87 -10.75
CA ASN A 34 -1.33 -12.65 -11.87
C ASN A 34 -1.45 -11.97 -13.25
N HIS A 35 -2.28 -10.93 -13.37
CA HIS A 35 -2.47 -10.16 -14.61
C HIS A 35 -1.71 -8.82 -14.60
N LYS A 36 -1.12 -8.41 -13.47
CA LYS A 36 -0.37 -7.15 -13.36
C LYS A 36 0.84 -7.08 -14.31
N LYS A 37 1.39 -8.23 -14.72
CA LYS A 37 2.45 -8.32 -15.74
C LYS A 37 2.03 -7.74 -17.11
N TYR A 38 0.76 -7.87 -17.48
CA TYR A 38 0.23 -7.33 -18.74
C TYR A 38 0.07 -5.81 -18.67
N LEU A 39 -0.31 -5.29 -17.50
CA LEU A 39 -0.34 -3.85 -17.24
C LEU A 39 1.08 -3.27 -17.29
N ALA A 40 2.05 -3.94 -16.67
CA ALA A 40 3.46 -3.55 -16.74
C ALA A 40 3.99 -3.54 -18.18
N PHE A 41 3.64 -4.55 -18.98
CA PHE A 41 3.98 -4.59 -20.40
C PHE A 41 3.32 -3.44 -21.19
N ALA A 42 2.04 -3.15 -20.95
CA ALA A 42 1.37 -2.00 -21.58
C ALA A 42 2.07 -0.67 -21.27
N VAL A 43 2.50 -0.49 -20.02
CA VAL A 43 3.29 0.69 -19.61
C VAL A 43 4.63 0.75 -20.33
N ASP A 44 5.31 -0.39 -20.53
CA ASP A 44 6.59 -0.41 -21.27
C ASP A 44 6.48 0.10 -22.70
N GLN A 45 5.34 -0.14 -23.34
CA GLN A 45 5.03 0.32 -24.68
C GLN A 45 4.75 1.85 -24.75
N THR A 46 4.75 2.56 -23.63
CA THR A 46 4.61 4.04 -23.58
C THR A 46 5.94 4.78 -23.70
N ARG A 47 7.07 4.06 -23.85
CA ARG A 47 8.42 4.62 -23.92
C ARG A 47 8.57 5.78 -24.91
N ASP A 48 8.04 5.64 -26.12
CA ASP A 48 8.17 6.66 -27.18
C ASP A 48 7.37 7.93 -26.86
N GLN A 49 6.25 7.79 -26.14
CA GLN A 49 5.44 8.93 -25.67
C GLN A 49 6.22 9.74 -24.63
N VAL A 50 6.85 9.05 -23.67
CA VAL A 50 7.68 9.69 -22.64
C VAL A 50 8.94 10.31 -23.24
N GLU A 51 9.57 9.66 -24.21
CA GLU A 51 10.70 10.25 -24.95
C GLU A 51 10.30 11.57 -25.63
N SER A 52 9.11 11.60 -26.24
CA SER A 52 8.58 12.81 -26.88
C SER A 52 8.35 13.92 -25.84
N ILE A 53 7.80 13.60 -24.67
CA ILE A 53 7.61 14.53 -23.57
C ILE A 53 8.96 15.06 -23.07
N PHE A 54 9.95 14.21 -22.86
CA PHE A 54 11.27 14.62 -22.40
C PHE A 54 11.99 15.53 -23.38
N LYS A 55 11.86 15.29 -24.70
CA LYS A 55 12.43 16.17 -25.73
C LYS A 55 11.86 17.58 -25.71
N VAL A 56 10.57 17.71 -25.36
CA VAL A 56 9.86 18.99 -25.29
C VAL A 56 10.15 19.70 -23.96
N LEU A 57 9.97 19.01 -22.84
CA LEU A 57 10.07 19.61 -21.50
C LEU A 57 11.51 19.82 -21.03
N LYS A 58 12.43 18.92 -21.42
CA LYS A 58 13.82 18.91 -20.98
C LYS A 58 13.98 19.11 -19.46
N PRO A 59 13.36 18.26 -18.63
CA PRO A 59 13.43 18.43 -17.18
C PRO A 59 14.84 18.19 -16.65
N ASP A 60 15.23 18.83 -15.55
CA ASP A 60 16.52 18.57 -14.90
C ASP A 60 16.56 17.18 -14.23
N ILE A 61 15.42 16.77 -13.67
CA ILE A 61 15.28 15.55 -12.87
C ILE A 61 14.01 14.81 -13.29
N VAL A 62 14.06 13.48 -13.32
CA VAL A 62 12.88 12.62 -13.42
C VAL A 62 12.80 11.68 -12.23
N PHE A 63 11.64 11.66 -11.56
CA PHE A 63 11.31 10.62 -10.59
C PHE A 63 10.57 9.49 -11.31
N TYR A 64 10.96 8.24 -11.06
CA TYR A 64 10.37 7.08 -11.74
C TYR A 64 10.27 5.87 -10.81
N ASP A 65 9.26 5.03 -11.03
CA ASP A 65 9.00 3.81 -10.26
C ASP A 65 9.42 2.55 -11.07
N PHE A 66 8.58 1.51 -11.18
CA PHE A 66 8.84 0.22 -11.84
C PHE A 66 9.17 0.30 -13.36
N TRP A 67 9.27 1.51 -13.92
CA TRP A 67 9.49 1.78 -15.34
C TRP A 67 10.99 1.70 -15.64
N PHE A 68 11.47 0.47 -15.82
CA PHE A 68 12.90 0.14 -15.90
C PHE A 68 13.66 0.87 -17.02
N TRP A 69 12.97 1.31 -18.08
CA TRP A 69 13.56 1.96 -19.26
C TRP A 69 13.76 3.48 -19.09
N ILE A 70 13.15 4.12 -18.08
CA ILE A 70 13.29 5.57 -17.83
C ILE A 70 14.74 5.98 -17.63
N PRO A 71 15.58 5.29 -16.84
CA PRO A 71 16.97 5.70 -16.61
C PRO A 71 17.83 5.71 -17.87
N ASP A 72 17.62 4.75 -18.76
CA ASP A 72 18.38 4.66 -20.01
C ASP A 72 17.96 5.77 -20.96
N LEU A 73 16.65 6.03 -21.05
CA LEU A 73 16.11 7.15 -21.81
C LEU A 73 16.60 8.50 -21.26
N ALA A 74 16.51 8.73 -19.95
CA ALA A 74 16.94 9.95 -19.28
C ALA A 74 18.43 10.24 -19.51
N ARG A 75 19.29 9.22 -19.40
CA ARG A 75 20.74 9.36 -19.62
C ARG A 75 21.11 9.75 -21.05
N GLN A 76 20.35 9.31 -22.05
CA GLN A 76 20.59 9.65 -23.46
C GLN A 76 20.41 11.15 -23.75
N ILE A 77 19.61 11.84 -22.92
CA ILE A 77 19.22 13.23 -23.12
C ILE A 77 19.61 14.15 -21.95
N GLY A 78 20.46 13.67 -21.03
CA GLY A 78 21.06 14.47 -19.96
C GLY A 78 20.18 14.75 -18.75
N ILE A 79 19.08 14.02 -18.56
CA ILE A 79 18.18 14.15 -17.40
C ILE A 79 18.69 13.27 -16.26
N HIS A 80 18.61 13.75 -15.01
CA HIS A 80 18.99 12.95 -13.83
C HIS A 80 17.82 12.05 -13.35
N PRO A 81 17.91 10.71 -13.45
CA PRO A 81 16.83 9.83 -13.01
C PRO A 81 16.97 9.47 -11.52
N ILE A 82 15.90 9.67 -10.76
CA ILE A 82 15.76 9.30 -9.35
C ILE A 82 14.71 8.20 -9.23
N PHE A 83 15.11 7.05 -8.70
CA PHE A 83 14.18 5.96 -8.43
C PHE A 83 13.33 6.28 -7.20
N TYR A 84 12.02 6.31 -7.39
CA TYR A 84 11.02 6.60 -6.38
C TYR A 84 10.01 5.46 -6.34
N VAL A 85 10.06 4.66 -5.28
CA VAL A 85 9.15 3.53 -5.08
C VAL A 85 8.61 3.55 -3.66
N VAL A 86 7.32 3.26 -3.51
CA VAL A 86 6.61 3.14 -2.22
C VAL A 86 6.60 1.69 -1.70
N VAL A 87 7.71 0.96 -1.88
CA VAL A 87 7.92 -0.37 -1.31
C VAL A 87 8.91 -0.25 -0.15
N SER A 88 8.72 -1.04 0.92
CA SER A 88 9.58 -0.92 2.10
C SER A 88 11.04 -1.24 1.81
N SER A 89 11.94 -0.46 2.39
CA SER A 89 13.39 -0.71 2.31
C SER A 89 13.77 -2.08 2.90
N MET A 90 12.93 -2.63 3.80
CA MET A 90 13.08 -3.97 4.37
C MET A 90 12.67 -5.06 3.38
N SER A 91 11.54 -4.90 2.68
CA SER A 91 11.15 -5.77 1.56
C SER A 91 12.18 -5.71 0.43
N MET A 92 12.76 -4.54 0.15
CA MET A 92 13.89 -4.39 -0.76
C MET A 92 15.18 -5.06 -0.26
N ALA A 93 15.38 -5.17 1.05
CA ALA A 93 16.53 -5.86 1.64
C ALA A 93 16.38 -7.38 1.60
N LEU A 94 15.17 -7.94 1.74
CA LEU A 94 14.92 -9.37 1.52
C LEU A 94 15.09 -9.75 0.05
N ASN A 95 14.77 -8.83 -0.85
CA ASN A 95 15.08 -8.88 -2.27
C ASN A 95 16.59 -8.97 -2.59
N THR A 96 17.53 -8.90 -1.62
CA THR A 96 18.94 -9.20 -1.92
C THR A 96 19.18 -10.68 -2.19
N LYS A 97 18.31 -11.57 -1.69
CA LYS A 97 18.39 -13.01 -1.95
C LYS A 97 17.91 -13.31 -3.37
N LYS A 98 18.72 -13.98 -4.20
CA LYS A 98 18.36 -14.31 -5.59
C LYS A 98 17.34 -15.45 -5.59
N LEU A 99 16.06 -15.11 -5.69
CA LEU A 99 14.98 -16.08 -5.87
C LEU A 99 14.98 -16.61 -7.31
N THR A 100 14.80 -17.92 -7.51
CA THR A 100 14.60 -18.55 -8.82
C THR A 100 13.31 -19.36 -8.81
N LYS A 101 12.74 -19.56 -10.01
CA LYS A 101 11.49 -20.31 -10.17
C LYS A 101 11.59 -21.77 -9.69
N GLU A 102 12.79 -22.34 -9.62
CA GLU A 102 13.01 -23.72 -9.15
C GLU A 102 13.28 -23.83 -7.64
N MET A 103 13.25 -22.72 -6.89
CA MET A 103 13.54 -22.76 -5.46
C MET A 103 12.40 -23.39 -4.67
N THR A 104 12.75 -24.30 -3.76
CA THR A 104 11.79 -24.89 -2.80
C THR A 104 11.35 -23.83 -1.79
N GLY A 105 10.14 -23.96 -1.25
CA GLY A 105 9.62 -23.03 -0.23
C GLY A 105 10.59 -22.86 0.96
N GLU A 106 11.25 -23.94 1.40
CA GLU A 106 12.32 -23.91 2.41
C GLU A 106 13.48 -23.00 2.05
N LYS A 107 13.96 -23.11 0.81
CA LYS A 107 14.99 -22.24 0.27
C LYS A 107 14.54 -20.82 0.05
N VAL A 108 13.24 -20.50 -0.01
CA VAL A 108 12.76 -19.11 -0.02
C VAL A 108 12.78 -18.53 1.40
N MET A 109 12.45 -19.34 2.41
CA MET A 109 12.36 -18.94 3.83
C MET A 109 13.69 -18.52 4.49
N GLU A 110 14.86 -18.91 3.96
CA GLU A 110 16.15 -18.49 4.54
C GLU A 110 16.39 -16.97 4.36
N LEU A 111 16.95 -16.29 5.35
CA LEU A 111 17.28 -14.88 5.21
C LEU A 111 18.60 -14.67 4.45
N PRO A 112 18.79 -13.57 3.70
CA PRO A 112 20.07 -13.30 3.05
C PRO A 112 21.21 -13.11 4.08
N PRO A 113 22.46 -13.44 3.73
CA PRO A 113 23.59 -13.21 4.62
C PRO A 113 23.69 -11.74 5.05
N GLY A 114 23.82 -11.49 6.36
CA GLY A 114 23.89 -10.13 6.91
C GLY A 114 22.54 -9.44 7.14
N TYR A 115 21.43 -10.17 6.98
CA TYR A 115 20.11 -9.64 7.32
C TYR A 115 20.03 -9.27 8.80
N PRO A 116 19.53 -8.07 9.17
CA PRO A 116 19.68 -7.53 10.52
C PRO A 116 18.84 -8.23 11.60
N SER A 117 17.97 -9.17 11.25
CA SER A 117 17.02 -9.81 12.17
C SER A 117 16.91 -11.31 11.94
N SER A 118 17.24 -12.14 12.92
CA SER A 118 17.13 -13.62 12.84
C SER A 118 15.75 -14.16 13.21
N THR A 119 14.88 -13.30 13.73
CA THR A 119 13.52 -13.60 14.23
C THR A 119 12.44 -13.56 13.15
N VAL A 120 12.71 -12.94 11.98
CA VAL A 120 11.76 -12.92 10.87
C VAL A 120 11.88 -14.20 10.06
N LYS A 121 10.93 -15.12 10.27
CA LYS A 121 10.82 -16.37 9.51
C LYS A 121 9.54 -16.35 8.70
N LEU A 122 9.62 -16.57 7.39
CA LEU A 122 8.44 -16.77 6.55
C LEU A 122 7.80 -18.13 6.84
N LYS A 123 6.48 -18.21 6.81
CA LYS A 123 5.75 -19.49 6.69
C LYS A 123 5.82 -19.96 5.24
N ALA A 124 5.61 -21.26 5.03
CA ALA A 124 5.68 -21.87 3.69
C ALA A 124 4.71 -21.22 2.68
N GLU A 125 3.49 -20.89 3.10
CA GLU A 125 2.46 -20.23 2.29
C GLU A 125 2.85 -18.80 1.86
N GLU A 126 3.51 -18.06 2.74
CA GLU A 126 3.96 -16.68 2.50
C GLU A 126 5.23 -16.66 1.63
N ALA A 127 6.12 -17.64 1.83
CA ALA A 127 7.29 -17.86 0.99
C ALA A 127 6.90 -18.22 -0.45
N ALA A 128 5.84 -19.01 -0.64
CA ALA A 128 5.29 -19.28 -1.97
C ALA A 128 4.79 -18.00 -2.65
N ALA A 129 4.15 -17.09 -1.91
CA ALA A 129 3.68 -15.82 -2.44
C ALA A 129 4.82 -14.86 -2.85
N MET A 130 6.04 -15.04 -2.34
CA MET A 130 7.23 -14.29 -2.78
C MET A 130 7.83 -14.76 -4.09
N LEU A 131 7.48 -15.97 -4.56
CA LEU A 131 7.97 -16.45 -5.85
C LEU A 131 7.52 -15.56 -7.02
N PHE A 132 6.44 -14.78 -6.82
CA PHE A 132 6.02 -13.72 -7.73
C PHE A 132 7.15 -12.76 -8.11
N GLU A 133 8.12 -12.50 -7.21
CA GLU A 133 9.26 -11.62 -7.51
C GLU A 133 10.16 -12.15 -8.63
N ALA A 134 10.20 -13.47 -8.79
CA ALA A 134 10.96 -14.17 -9.83
C ALA A 134 10.11 -14.49 -11.08
N GLU A 135 8.81 -14.17 -11.06
CA GLU A 135 7.93 -14.30 -12.22
C GLU A 135 8.17 -13.19 -13.24
N ASP A 136 7.79 -13.47 -14.48
CA ASP A 136 7.81 -12.45 -15.53
C ASP A 136 6.80 -11.34 -15.19
N PHE A 137 7.28 -10.10 -15.20
CA PHE A 137 6.50 -8.92 -14.92
C PHE A 137 6.56 -7.97 -16.12
N GLY A 138 6.30 -8.51 -17.32
CA GLY A 138 6.30 -7.77 -18.57
C GLY A 138 7.70 -7.62 -19.18
N SER A 139 7.75 -7.61 -20.51
CA SER A 139 8.98 -7.41 -21.31
C SER A 139 10.12 -8.38 -20.98
N GLN A 140 9.80 -9.60 -20.55
CA GLN A 140 10.77 -10.65 -20.16
C GLN A 140 11.64 -10.27 -18.96
N LEU A 141 11.22 -9.28 -18.17
CA LEU A 141 11.89 -8.86 -16.96
C LEU A 141 11.09 -9.30 -15.73
N SER A 142 11.79 -9.81 -14.72
CA SER A 142 11.13 -10.14 -13.46
C SER A 142 10.74 -8.87 -12.70
N PHE A 143 9.77 -8.97 -11.78
CA PHE A 143 9.43 -7.86 -10.88
C PHE A 143 10.69 -7.37 -10.14
N ARG A 144 11.54 -8.31 -9.72
CA ARG A 144 12.84 -8.04 -9.10
C ARG A 144 13.78 -7.21 -9.98
N ASP A 145 13.86 -7.50 -11.27
CA ASP A 145 14.77 -6.78 -12.17
C ASP A 145 14.36 -5.31 -12.33
N ARG A 146 13.06 -5.01 -12.17
CA ARG A 146 12.50 -3.64 -12.26
C ARG A 146 12.77 -2.78 -11.02
N ILE A 147 12.87 -3.38 -9.84
CA ILE A 147 12.98 -2.67 -8.55
C ILE A 147 14.43 -2.40 -8.10
N ARG A 148 15.43 -2.75 -8.91
CA ARG A 148 16.83 -2.70 -8.49
C ARG A 148 17.41 -1.28 -8.52
N LYS A 149 17.04 -0.41 -7.57
CA LYS A 149 17.80 0.75 -7.04
C LYS A 149 17.11 1.40 -5.84
N ARG A 150 17.82 2.27 -5.09
CA ARG A 150 17.40 2.73 -3.75
C ARG A 150 16.37 3.89 -3.81
N PRO A 151 15.39 3.93 -2.90
CA PRO A 151 14.36 4.98 -2.85
C PRO A 151 14.79 6.27 -2.12
N CYS A 152 14.11 7.38 -2.43
CA CYS A 152 14.11 8.66 -1.71
C CYS A 152 12.74 8.91 -1.03
N LEU A 153 12.74 9.57 0.13
CA LEU A 153 11.55 9.82 0.96
C LEU A 153 11.02 11.26 0.76
N PRO A 154 9.70 11.48 0.73
CA PRO A 154 9.11 12.82 0.80
C PRO A 154 8.74 13.24 2.23
N GLU A 155 8.61 14.55 2.46
CA GLU A 155 8.12 15.16 3.70
C GLU A 155 6.59 15.33 3.69
N THR A 156 5.94 15.10 4.83
CA THR A 156 4.49 15.25 5.02
C THR A 156 4.10 16.66 5.51
N ARG A 157 2.93 17.14 5.11
CA ARG A 157 2.39 18.47 5.47
C ARG A 157 1.03 18.31 6.16
N THR A 158 0.89 18.90 7.34
CA THR A 158 -0.32 18.86 8.17
C THR A 158 -1.48 19.68 7.60
N GLN A 159 -2.60 19.03 7.26
CA GLN A 159 -3.93 19.66 7.14
C GLN A 159 -4.70 19.51 8.47
N GLN A 160 -5.60 20.46 8.80
CA GLN A 160 -6.46 20.37 9.99
C GLN A 160 -7.55 19.30 9.82
N LEU A 161 -7.92 18.66 10.94
CA LEU A 161 -8.95 17.63 10.99
C LEU A 161 -10.36 18.28 10.96
N ASP A 162 -11.26 17.77 10.12
CA ASP A 162 -12.65 18.26 10.05
C ASP A 162 -13.39 18.11 11.40
N ASP A 163 -14.29 19.07 11.70
CA ASP A 163 -15.08 19.13 12.93
C ASP A 163 -15.83 17.82 13.25
N LYS A 164 -16.26 17.09 12.22
CA LYS A 164 -16.94 15.79 12.38
C LYS A 164 -16.11 14.82 13.22
N TRP A 165 -14.83 14.68 12.90
CA TRP A 165 -13.94 13.72 13.54
C TRP A 165 -13.54 14.21 14.93
N VAL A 166 -13.25 15.50 15.06
CA VAL A 166 -12.95 16.15 16.34
C VAL A 166 -14.10 15.94 17.33
N ASN A 167 -15.33 16.24 16.91
CA ASN A 167 -16.50 16.15 17.77
C ASN A 167 -16.85 14.71 18.17
N TRP A 168 -16.61 13.73 17.30
CA TRP A 168 -16.82 12.33 17.64
C TRP A 168 -15.74 11.82 18.60
N LEU A 169 -14.46 12.08 18.30
CA LEU A 169 -13.34 11.63 19.14
C LEU A 169 -13.33 12.29 20.53
N SER A 170 -13.79 13.54 20.64
CA SER A 170 -13.84 14.28 21.91
C SER A 170 -14.84 13.72 22.93
N GLN A 171 -15.64 12.71 22.56
CA GLN A 171 -16.56 12.02 23.48
C GLN A 171 -15.90 10.91 24.30
N PHE A 172 -14.63 10.61 24.01
CA PHE A 172 -13.92 9.49 24.61
C PHE A 172 -12.67 9.95 25.35
N GLU A 173 -12.16 9.08 26.23
CA GLU A 173 -10.95 9.36 27.00
C GLU A 173 -9.69 9.31 26.11
N PRO A 174 -8.62 10.05 26.48
CA PRO A 174 -7.32 9.97 25.82
C PRO A 174 -6.84 8.52 25.67
N GLY A 175 -6.33 8.18 24.48
CA GLY A 175 -5.82 6.84 24.15
C GLY A 175 -6.85 5.69 24.18
N SER A 176 -8.15 5.95 24.29
CA SER A 176 -9.17 4.90 24.43
C SER A 176 -9.76 4.40 23.11
N VAL A 177 -9.65 5.19 22.04
CA VAL A 177 -10.27 4.87 20.74
C VAL A 177 -9.36 3.97 19.91
N VAL A 178 -9.94 2.90 19.36
CA VAL A 178 -9.29 2.05 18.38
C VAL A 178 -9.64 2.53 16.97
N PHE A 179 -8.63 2.92 16.20
CA PHE A 179 -8.79 3.31 14.81
C PHE A 179 -8.37 2.16 13.89
N CYS A 180 -9.13 1.90 12.83
CA CYS A 180 -8.85 0.88 11.84
C CYS A 180 -8.92 1.44 10.42
N SER A 181 -7.87 1.23 9.63
CA SER A 181 -7.91 1.50 8.20
C SER A 181 -6.93 0.64 7.40
N PHE A 182 -7.39 0.14 6.25
CA PHE A 182 -6.60 -0.62 5.28
C PHE A 182 -6.30 0.17 4.00
N GLY A 183 -6.49 1.48 4.03
CA GLY A 183 -6.26 2.36 2.90
C GLY A 183 -7.17 2.03 1.70
N SER A 184 -6.83 2.59 0.54
CA SER A 184 -7.67 2.48 -0.67
C SER A 184 -7.42 1.22 -1.50
N GLN A 185 -6.40 0.42 -1.17
CA GLN A 185 -5.94 -0.71 -1.98
C GLN A 185 -6.46 -2.06 -1.51
N CYS A 186 -6.97 -2.14 -0.28
CA CYS A 186 -7.58 -3.35 0.28
C CYS A 186 -9.11 -3.30 0.11
N VAL A 187 -9.68 -4.37 -0.46
CA VAL A 187 -11.12 -4.60 -0.55
C VAL A 187 -11.37 -6.00 0.01
N LEU A 188 -12.03 -6.07 1.16
CA LEU A 188 -12.32 -7.33 1.84
C LEU A 188 -13.50 -8.07 1.20
N GLN A 189 -13.57 -9.39 1.38
CA GLN A 189 -14.83 -10.10 1.17
C GLN A 189 -15.86 -9.66 2.21
N LYS A 190 -17.15 -9.80 1.88
CA LYS A 190 -18.24 -9.39 2.78
C LYS A 190 -18.15 -10.09 4.14
N ASP A 191 -17.88 -11.39 4.15
CA ASP A 191 -17.80 -12.17 5.39
C ASP A 191 -16.59 -11.74 6.25
N GLU A 192 -15.43 -11.51 5.64
CA GLU A 192 -14.23 -11.00 6.32
C GLU A 192 -14.47 -9.60 6.93
N PHE A 193 -15.14 -8.72 6.18
CA PHE A 193 -15.55 -7.42 6.69
C PHE A 193 -16.50 -7.54 7.89
N GLN A 194 -17.47 -8.46 7.84
CA GLN A 194 -18.42 -8.69 8.93
C GLN A 194 -17.74 -9.23 10.18
N GLU A 195 -16.88 -10.23 10.05
CA GLU A 195 -16.09 -10.76 11.17
C GLU A 195 -15.21 -9.68 11.79
N LEU A 196 -14.58 -8.84 10.98
CA LEU A 196 -13.75 -7.73 11.45
C LEU A 196 -14.56 -6.74 12.30
N VAL A 197 -15.72 -6.26 11.82
CA VAL A 197 -16.54 -5.30 12.57
C VAL A 197 -17.18 -5.93 13.82
N LEU A 198 -17.52 -7.22 13.77
CA LEU A 198 -17.97 -7.97 14.95
C LEU A 198 -16.86 -8.11 16.00
N GLY A 199 -15.60 -8.28 15.57
CA GLY A 199 -14.44 -8.24 16.46
C GLY A 199 -14.33 -6.91 17.22
N PHE A 200 -14.52 -5.78 16.53
CA PHE A 200 -14.57 -4.47 17.17
C PHE A 200 -15.77 -4.33 18.12
N GLU A 201 -16.95 -4.84 17.73
CA GLU A 201 -18.13 -4.87 18.59
C GLU A 201 -17.83 -5.58 19.91
N LEU A 202 -17.23 -6.78 19.83
CA LEU A 202 -16.87 -7.65 20.96
C LEU A 202 -15.79 -7.08 21.86
N SER A 203 -14.90 -6.23 21.33
CA SER A 203 -13.85 -5.57 22.13
C SER A 203 -14.41 -4.70 23.25
N GLY A 204 -15.65 -4.22 23.12
CA GLY A 204 -16.27 -3.27 24.05
C GLY A 204 -15.66 -1.87 24.05
N LEU A 205 -14.59 -1.63 23.27
CA LEU A 205 -13.90 -0.35 23.19
C LEU A 205 -14.61 0.61 22.22
N PRO A 206 -14.40 1.94 22.36
CA PRO A 206 -14.71 2.89 21.30
C PRO A 206 -13.88 2.61 20.06
N PHE A 207 -14.50 2.66 18.87
CA PHE A 207 -13.78 2.38 17.63
C PHE A 207 -14.24 3.21 16.44
N LEU A 208 -13.28 3.52 15.57
CA LEU A 208 -13.49 4.10 14.25
C LEU A 208 -12.92 3.15 13.20
N VAL A 209 -13.77 2.61 12.32
CA VAL A 209 -13.36 1.75 11.21
C VAL A 209 -13.59 2.50 9.89
N ALA A 210 -12.51 2.73 9.14
CA ALA A 210 -12.53 3.40 7.85
C ALA A 210 -12.01 2.45 6.77
N LEU A 211 -12.93 1.76 6.10
CA LEU A 211 -12.66 0.71 5.11
C LEU A 211 -13.48 0.95 3.84
N LYS A 212 -13.02 0.44 2.71
CA LYS A 212 -13.84 0.41 1.50
C LYS A 212 -15.07 -0.48 1.67
N PRO A 213 -16.17 -0.22 0.94
CA PRO A 213 -17.25 -1.19 0.79
C PRO A 213 -16.68 -2.56 0.38
N PRO A 214 -17.05 -3.65 1.06
CA PRO A 214 -16.53 -4.97 0.72
C PRO A 214 -17.06 -5.43 -0.65
N GLN A 215 -16.40 -6.45 -1.20
CA GLN A 215 -16.71 -6.98 -2.51
C GLN A 215 -18.20 -7.34 -2.64
N GLY A 216 -18.84 -6.85 -3.70
CA GLY A 216 -20.26 -7.10 -3.97
C GLY A 216 -21.24 -6.19 -3.21
N CYS A 217 -20.75 -5.24 -2.40
CA CYS A 217 -21.59 -4.23 -1.73
C CYS A 217 -21.31 -2.83 -2.29
N SER A 218 -22.35 -2.00 -2.38
CA SER A 218 -22.21 -0.62 -2.87
C SER A 218 -21.73 0.31 -1.78
N THR A 219 -22.09 0.04 -0.52
CA THR A 219 -21.67 0.83 0.65
C THR A 219 -21.30 -0.07 1.82
N VAL A 220 -20.64 0.50 2.85
CA VAL A 220 -20.33 -0.25 4.08
C VAL A 220 -21.60 -0.58 4.86
N GLU A 221 -22.60 0.31 4.85
CA GLU A 221 -23.85 0.14 5.59
C GLU A 221 -24.65 -1.08 5.11
N GLU A 222 -24.64 -1.34 3.80
CA GLU A 222 -25.24 -2.54 3.20
C GLU A 222 -24.58 -3.84 3.67
N ALA A 223 -23.29 -3.77 4.00
CA ALA A 223 -22.49 -4.91 4.42
C ALA A 223 -22.53 -5.16 5.93
N LEU A 224 -23.02 -4.22 6.74
CA LEU A 224 -23.03 -4.35 8.20
C LEU A 224 -23.92 -5.52 8.66
N PRO A 225 -23.53 -6.23 9.74
CA PRO A 225 -24.41 -7.22 10.36
C PRO A 225 -25.74 -6.61 10.80
N ALA A 226 -26.82 -7.40 10.74
CA ALA A 226 -28.15 -6.93 11.12
C ALA A 226 -28.16 -6.36 12.55
N GLY A 227 -28.67 -5.14 12.73
CA GLY A 227 -28.75 -4.45 14.02
C GLY A 227 -27.41 -3.90 14.56
N PHE A 228 -26.31 -4.04 13.82
CA PHE A 228 -24.98 -3.63 14.28
C PHE A 228 -24.92 -2.16 14.72
N GLN A 229 -25.45 -1.24 13.90
CA GLN A 229 -25.40 0.20 14.18
C GLN A 229 -26.05 0.58 15.52
N GLU A 230 -27.16 -0.06 15.88
CA GLU A 230 -27.81 0.19 17.17
C GLU A 230 -27.00 -0.39 18.33
N ARG A 231 -26.38 -1.56 18.17
CA ARG A 231 -25.56 -2.20 19.21
C ARG A 231 -24.26 -1.43 19.52
N VAL A 232 -23.74 -0.68 18.56
CA VAL A 232 -22.49 0.09 18.71
C VAL A 232 -22.74 1.59 18.84
N LYS A 233 -24.00 2.01 18.91
CA LYS A 233 -24.38 3.41 18.98
C LYS A 233 -23.69 4.13 20.14
N GLY A 234 -23.08 5.27 19.85
CA GLY A 234 -22.34 6.07 20.83
C GLY A 234 -20.91 5.59 21.13
N ARG A 235 -20.47 4.45 20.57
CA ARG A 235 -19.10 3.94 20.75
C ARG A 235 -18.40 3.54 19.45
N GLY A 236 -19.15 3.15 18.42
CA GLY A 236 -18.62 2.66 17.16
C GLY A 236 -19.02 3.54 15.98
N LEU A 237 -18.07 3.84 15.10
CA LEU A 237 -18.29 4.52 13.83
C LEU A 237 -17.64 3.69 12.71
N VAL A 238 -18.42 3.33 11.69
CA VAL A 238 -17.92 2.67 10.47
C VAL A 238 -18.15 3.60 9.29
N SER A 239 -17.11 3.85 8.49
CA SER A 239 -17.15 4.77 7.36
C SER A 239 -16.58 4.12 6.10
N GLY A 240 -17.33 4.25 5.00
CA GLY A 240 -16.94 3.76 3.67
C GLY A 240 -16.04 4.70 2.85
N GLY A 241 -15.76 5.90 3.39
CA GLY A 241 -15.13 6.99 2.66
C GLY A 241 -13.66 7.20 3.01
N TRP A 242 -13.03 8.14 2.30
CA TRP A 242 -11.71 8.64 2.66
C TRP A 242 -11.74 9.27 4.05
N VAL A 243 -10.69 9.05 4.83
CA VAL A 243 -10.48 9.69 6.13
C VAL A 243 -9.11 10.38 6.17
N PRO A 244 -8.99 11.50 6.90
CA PRO A 244 -7.72 12.18 7.15
C PRO A 244 -6.85 11.35 8.13
N GLN A 245 -6.29 10.24 7.63
CA GLN A 245 -5.65 9.19 8.42
C GLN A 245 -4.52 9.72 9.31
N GLU A 246 -3.61 10.53 8.77
CA GLU A 246 -2.49 11.13 9.51
C GLU A 246 -3.01 11.98 10.69
N GLN A 247 -4.02 12.81 10.47
CA GLN A 247 -4.60 13.67 11.51
C GLN A 247 -5.30 12.87 12.59
N LEU A 248 -6.00 11.80 12.20
CA LEU A 248 -6.64 10.89 13.15
C LEU A 248 -5.57 10.24 14.05
N LEU A 249 -4.47 9.75 13.48
CA LEU A 249 -3.39 9.09 14.23
C LEU A 249 -2.68 10.01 15.24
N HIS A 250 -2.68 11.32 15.01
CA HIS A 250 -2.14 12.31 15.96
C HIS A 250 -3.16 12.81 16.98
N HIS A 251 -4.43 12.41 16.88
CA HIS A 251 -5.45 12.83 17.84
C HIS A 251 -5.23 12.15 19.19
N PRO A 252 -5.21 12.88 20.33
CA PRO A 252 -4.83 12.33 21.65
C PRO A 252 -5.74 11.21 22.14
N ASN A 253 -6.96 11.12 21.62
CA ASN A 253 -7.94 10.12 22.02
C ASN A 253 -7.81 8.78 21.26
N ILE A 254 -7.00 8.73 20.19
CA ILE A 254 -6.68 7.47 19.51
C ILE A 254 -5.48 6.84 20.20
N GLY A 255 -5.63 5.60 20.69
CA GLY A 255 -4.56 4.88 21.37
C GLY A 255 -4.17 3.55 20.73
N CYS A 256 -4.94 3.10 19.73
CA CYS A 256 -4.62 1.88 18.99
C CYS A 256 -4.94 2.05 17.51
N PHE A 257 -4.04 1.58 16.65
CA PHE A 257 -4.20 1.57 15.20
C PHE A 257 -4.12 0.15 14.65
N VAL A 258 -5.25 -0.31 14.11
CA VAL A 258 -5.39 -1.55 13.37
C VAL A 258 -5.15 -1.26 11.89
N ASN A 259 -4.12 -1.84 11.30
CA ASN A 259 -3.80 -1.59 9.90
C ASN A 259 -3.18 -2.80 9.20
N HIS A 260 -3.17 -2.74 7.87
CA HIS A 260 -2.65 -3.79 7.02
C HIS A 260 -1.13 -3.75 6.77
N CYS A 261 -0.36 -2.87 7.41
CA CYS A 261 1.10 -2.74 7.26
C CYS A 261 1.62 -2.38 5.85
N GLY A 262 0.84 -1.64 5.05
CA GLY A 262 1.32 -1.08 3.78
C GLY A 262 2.37 0.02 3.99
N TYR A 263 3.34 0.15 3.07
CA TYR A 263 4.44 1.12 3.20
C TYR A 263 3.99 2.56 3.47
N GLY A 264 2.92 3.02 2.80
CA GLY A 264 2.39 4.37 2.95
C GLY A 264 1.89 4.67 4.36
N THR A 265 1.39 3.66 5.09
CA THR A 265 0.90 3.82 6.46
C THR A 265 2.01 3.59 7.50
N MET A 266 3.17 3.06 7.11
CA MET A 266 4.25 2.73 8.04
C MET A 266 4.89 3.96 8.69
N TRP A 267 5.06 5.03 7.94
CA TRP A 267 5.63 6.27 8.47
C TRP A 267 4.65 7.01 9.37
N GLU A 268 3.37 7.00 9.01
CA GLU A 268 2.30 7.71 9.74
C GLU A 268 2.12 7.17 11.17
N PHE A 269 2.29 5.86 11.40
CA PHE A 269 2.23 5.31 12.76
C PHE A 269 3.58 5.35 13.49
N LEU A 270 4.72 5.27 12.77
CA LEU A 270 6.04 5.37 13.41
C LEU A 270 6.24 6.72 14.11
N LEU A 271 5.46 7.71 13.69
CA LEU A 271 5.41 9.05 14.25
C LEU A 271 4.23 9.24 15.22
N SER A 272 3.44 8.20 15.50
CA SER A 272 2.34 8.24 16.46
C SER A 272 2.63 7.40 17.71
N ASP A 273 1.99 7.76 18.83
CA ASP A 273 2.09 7.04 20.10
C ASP A 273 1.11 5.86 20.22
N CYS A 274 0.51 5.44 19.10
CA CYS A 274 -0.51 4.39 19.08
C CYS A 274 0.09 2.98 19.29
N GLN A 275 -0.63 2.14 20.04
CA GLN A 275 -0.43 0.69 19.97
C GLN A 275 -0.84 0.17 18.59
N ILE A 276 -0.21 -0.90 18.12
CA ILE A 276 -0.36 -1.35 16.73
C ILE A 276 -0.89 -2.78 16.69
N VAL A 277 -1.93 -2.99 15.88
CA VAL A 277 -2.42 -4.31 15.50
C VAL A 277 -2.30 -4.44 13.98
N LEU A 278 -1.66 -5.50 13.51
CA LEU A 278 -1.36 -5.68 12.09
C LEU A 278 -2.15 -6.86 11.52
N ILE A 279 -2.90 -6.59 10.44
CA ILE A 279 -3.71 -7.57 9.69
C ILE A 279 -3.23 -7.54 8.23
N PRO A 280 -2.12 -8.23 7.89
CA PRO A 280 -1.53 -8.15 6.56
C PRO A 280 -2.34 -8.95 5.53
N GLU A 281 -2.57 -8.35 4.36
CA GLU A 281 -3.41 -8.89 3.28
C GLU A 281 -2.62 -9.32 2.04
N ILE A 282 -1.41 -8.78 1.83
CA ILE A 282 -0.54 -9.11 0.70
C ILE A 282 0.92 -9.36 1.13
N PRO A 283 1.77 -10.01 0.31
CA PRO A 283 3.09 -10.48 0.74
C PRO A 283 4.04 -9.40 1.31
N ASP A 284 4.06 -8.19 0.75
CA ASP A 284 4.85 -7.07 1.28
C ASP A 284 4.46 -6.70 2.72
N GLN A 285 3.17 -6.77 3.02
CA GLN A 285 2.61 -6.41 4.34
C GLN A 285 2.96 -7.44 5.41
N ILE A 286 2.98 -8.72 5.04
CA ILE A 286 3.37 -9.83 5.92
C ILE A 286 4.82 -9.64 6.38
N LEU A 287 5.70 -9.23 5.46
CA LEU A 287 7.09 -8.93 5.79
C LEU A 287 7.23 -7.72 6.69
N ASN A 288 6.58 -6.61 6.36
CA ASN A 288 6.59 -5.41 7.18
C ASN A 288 6.10 -5.72 8.60
N THR A 289 5.04 -6.54 8.71
CA THR A 289 4.45 -6.97 9.99
C THR A 289 5.46 -7.71 10.86
N ARG A 290 6.16 -8.70 10.30
CA ARG A 290 7.13 -9.47 11.06
C ARG A 290 8.30 -8.64 11.56
N HIS A 291 8.82 -7.73 10.74
CA HIS A 291 9.90 -6.85 11.18
C HIS A 291 9.47 -5.95 12.34
N LYS A 292 8.23 -5.47 12.33
CA LYS A 292 7.70 -4.65 13.41
C LYS A 292 7.55 -5.46 14.69
N VAL A 293 6.93 -6.64 14.64
CA VAL A 293 6.78 -7.50 15.82
C VAL A 293 8.14 -7.95 16.37
N ALA A 294 9.12 -8.20 15.50
CA ALA A 294 10.48 -8.59 15.87
C ALA A 294 11.35 -7.47 16.47
N GLY A 295 11.02 -6.20 16.19
CA GLY A 295 11.78 -5.04 16.69
C GLY A 295 11.31 -4.51 18.06
N PHE A 296 10.22 -5.06 18.60
CA PHE A 296 9.66 -4.71 19.92
C PHE A 296 9.93 -5.77 21.01
N SER A 297 10.82 -6.74 20.77
CA SER A 297 11.25 -7.75 21.76
C SER A 297 12.61 -7.44 22.35
#